data_AF-A0A527YNI4-F1
#
_entry.id   AF-A0A527YNI4-F1
#
_cell.length_a   1.000
_cell.length_b   1.000
_cell.length_c   1.000
_cell.angle_alpha   90.00
_cell.angle_beta   90.00
_cell.angle_gamma   90.00
#
_symmetry.space_group_name_H-M   'P 1'
#
loop_
_entity.id
_entity.type
_entity.pdbx_description
1 polymer ?
#
loop_
_entity_poly.entity_id
_entity_poly.type
_entity_poly.pdbx_seq_one_letter_code
_entity_poly.pdbx_strand_id
1 'polypeptide(L)' 'IDRIHAALAKTIARGGLSVGTQGRFIIVEINNVLLFPSGRAEIKPEFAPIAADIAAALEPEPGPIMVVG' A
#
# COMPACT_ATOMS: atom_id res chain seq x y z
N ILE A 1 -4.31 -6.06 12.32
CA ILE A 1 -4.24 -4.80 11.54
C ILE A 1 -3.35 -3.74 12.21
N ASP A 2 -3.38 -3.59 13.54
CA ASP A 2 -2.59 -2.59 14.27
C ASP A 2 -1.08 -2.62 13.96
N ARG A 3 -0.51 -3.82 13.72
CA ARG A 3 0.90 -3.96 13.29
C ARG A 3 1.18 -3.36 11.92
N ILE A 4 0.31 -3.59 10.95
CA ILE A 4 0.44 -3.07 9.58
C ILE A 4 0.25 -1.54 9.59
N HIS A 5 -0.72 -1.05 10.38
CA HIS A 5 -0.89 0.38 10.64
C HIS A 5 0.38 1.01 11.21
N ALA A 6 0.98 0.39 12.23
CA ALA A 6 2.21 0.89 12.84
C ALA A 6 3.39 0.87 11.87
N ALA A 7 3.53 -0.20 11.08
CA ALA A 7 4.60 -0.33 10.08
C ALA A 7 4.49 0.74 8.97
N LEU A 8 3.26 1.05 8.53
CA LEU A 8 3.00 1.99 7.45
C LEU A 8 2.69 3.42 7.92
N ALA A 9 2.75 3.70 9.22
CA ALA A 9 2.36 4.99 9.82
C ALA A 9 3.02 6.20 9.14
N LYS A 10 4.31 6.09 8.78
CA LYS A 10 5.04 7.16 8.07
C LYS A 10 4.46 7.42 6.68
N THR A 11 4.05 6.38 5.96
CA THR A 11 3.50 6.48 4.61
C THR A 11 2.06 6.95 4.64
N ILE A 12 1.26 6.50 5.63
CA ILE A 12 -0.09 7.00 5.89
C ILE A 12 -0.06 8.50 6.22
N ALA A 13 0.86 8.94 7.09
CA ALA A 13 1.01 10.35 7.46
C ALA A 13 1.39 11.26 6.29
N ARG A 14 2.02 10.72 5.25
CA ARG A 14 2.33 11.44 4.00
C ARG A 14 1.11 11.57 3.05
N GLY A 15 -0.05 11.03 3.44
CA GLY A 15 -1.32 11.17 2.71
C GLY A 15 -1.45 10.32 1.45
N GLY A 16 -0.53 9.36 1.26
CA GLY A 16 -0.50 8.52 0.06
C GLY A 16 -1.14 7.15 0.18
N LEU A 17 -1.51 6.76 1.41
CA LEU A 17 -1.91 5.42 1.75
C LEU A 17 -2.96 5.42 2.86
N SER A 18 -3.95 4.55 2.75
CA SER A 18 -4.87 4.18 3.83
C SER A 18 -4.75 2.67 4.07
N VAL A 19 -5.03 2.23 5.30
CA VAL A 19 -5.10 0.80 5.63
C VAL A 19 -6.39 0.56 6.40
N GLY A 20 -7.13 -0.46 6.02
CA GLY A 20 -8.39 -0.85 6.65
C GLY A 20 -8.61 -2.35 6.61
N THR A 21 -9.78 -2.78 7.06
CA THR A 21 -10.24 -4.17 6.91
C THR A 21 -11.58 -4.21 6.20
N GLN A 22 -11.74 -5.16 5.28
CA GLN A 22 -13.01 -5.48 4.66
C GLN A 22 -13.25 -7.00 4.72
N GLY A 23 -14.18 -7.43 5.56
CA GLY A 23 -14.44 -8.86 5.78
C GLY A 23 -13.20 -9.58 6.30
N ARG A 24 -12.65 -10.49 5.49
CA ARG A 24 -11.42 -11.24 5.81
C ARG A 24 -10.15 -10.64 5.21
N PHE A 25 -10.24 -9.49 4.57
CA PHE A 25 -9.12 -8.85 3.90
C PHE A 25 -8.62 -7.66 4.70
N ILE A 26 -7.30 -7.52 4.72
CA ILE A 26 -6.65 -6.24 5.00
C ILE A 26 -6.61 -5.49 3.67
N ILE A 27 -7.18 -4.28 3.66
CA ILE A 27 -7.20 -3.43 2.47
C ILE A 27 -6.13 -2.36 2.65
N VAL A 28 -5.28 -2.23 1.64
CA VAL A 28 -4.24 -1.20 1.56
C VAL A 28 -4.58 -0.34 0.34
N GLU A 29 -5.16 0.83 0.56
CA GLU A 29 -5.55 1.73 -0.54
C GLU A 29 -4.44 2.73 -0.80
N ILE A 30 -3.99 2.80 -2.05
CA ILE A 30 -2.90 3.69 -2.45
C ILE A 30 -3.47 4.75 -3.39
N ASN A 31 -3.10 6.01 -3.16
CA ASN A 31 -3.54 7.08 -4.05
C ASN A 31 -2.89 6.92 -5.44
N ASN A 32 -3.74 6.74 -6.45
CA ASN A 32 -3.35 6.55 -7.85
C ASN A 32 -2.42 7.66 -8.40
N VAL A 33 -2.57 8.90 -7.94
CA VAL A 33 -1.74 10.05 -8.37
C VAL A 33 -0.26 9.87 -7.99
N LEU A 34 0.00 9.13 -6.91
CA LEU A 34 1.35 8.81 -6.47
C LEU A 34 1.94 7.61 -7.23
N LEU A 35 1.09 6.78 -7.82
CA LEU A 35 1.49 5.56 -8.52
C LEU A 35 1.89 5.82 -9.96
N PHE A 36 1.06 6.56 -10.70
CA PHE A 36 1.18 6.63 -12.16
C PHE A 36 1.14 8.06 -12.69
N PRO A 37 1.84 8.35 -13.79
CA PRO A 37 1.54 9.51 -14.63
C PRO A 37 0.11 9.41 -15.18
N SER A 38 -0.51 10.55 -15.50
CA SER A 38 -1.87 10.56 -16.07
C SER A 38 -1.92 9.78 -17.39
N GLY A 39 -2.93 8.92 -17.54
CA GLY A 39 -3.14 8.09 -18.73
C GLY A 39 -2.12 6.97 -18.93
N ARG A 40 -1.35 6.62 -17.89
CA ARG A 40 -0.30 5.60 -17.93
C ARG A 40 -0.47 4.58 -16.80
N ALA A 41 0.09 3.40 -17.00
CA ALA A 41 0.17 2.35 -15.98
C ALA A 41 1.62 2.08 -15.54
N GLU A 42 2.60 2.81 -16.10
CA GLU A 42 3.98 2.74 -15.64
C GLU A 42 4.13 3.41 -14.28
N ILE A 43 4.69 2.67 -13.34
CA ILE A 43 4.92 3.10 -11.97
C ILE A 43 5.98 4.22 -11.95
N LYS A 44 5.69 5.27 -11.20
CA LYS A 44 6.63 6.34 -10.88
C LYS A 44 7.80 5.83 -10.01
N PRO A 45 9.06 6.23 -10.27
CA PRO A 45 10.20 5.83 -9.44
C PRO A 45 10.00 6.12 -7.94
N GLU A 46 9.29 7.19 -7.62
CA GLU A 46 8.95 7.62 -6.26
C GLU A 46 8.10 6.61 -5.49
N PHE A 47 7.43 5.69 -6.19
CA PHE A 47 6.64 4.62 -5.56
C PHE A 47 7.50 3.45 -5.06
N ALA A 48 8.69 3.22 -5.62
CA ALA A 48 9.56 2.10 -5.22
C ALA A 48 9.77 1.98 -3.70
N PRO A 49 10.13 3.05 -2.95
CA PRO A 49 10.28 2.95 -1.50
C PRO A 49 8.96 2.64 -0.78
N ILE A 50 7.82 3.13 -1.29
CA ILE A 50 6.50 2.85 -0.72
C ILE A 50 6.12 1.38 -0.92
N ALA A 51 6.37 0.84 -2.12
CA ALA A 51 6.15 -0.57 -2.42
C ALA A 51 7.00 -1.48 -1.52
N ALA A 52 8.25 -1.10 -1.25
CA ALA A 52 9.13 -1.82 -0.34
C ALA A 52 8.62 -1.82 1.11
N ASP A 53 8.15 -0.66 1.60
CA ASP A 53 7.53 -0.55 2.92
C ASP A 53 6.27 -1.43 3.04
N ILE A 54 5.41 -1.44 2.01
CA ILE A 54 4.21 -2.29 1.95
C ILE A 54 4.59 -3.77 1.94
N ALA A 55 5.55 -4.17 1.09
CA ALA A 55 6.02 -5.55 1.03
C ALA A 55 6.55 -6.01 2.39
N ALA A 56 7.42 -5.21 3.04
CA ALA A 56 7.95 -5.53 4.36
C ALA A 56 6.87 -5.62 5.45
N ALA A 57 5.81 -4.80 5.35
CA ALA A 57 4.68 -4.84 6.28
C ALA A 57 3.78 -6.07 6.08
N LEU A 58 3.67 -6.57 4.84
CA LEU A 58 2.81 -7.70 4.48
C LEU A 58 3.53 -9.06 4.50
N GLU A 59 4.86 -9.10 4.38
CA GLU A 59 5.68 -10.32 4.41
C GLU A 59 5.34 -11.28 5.57
N PRO A 60 5.06 -10.80 6.80
CA PRO A 60 4.72 -11.69 7.92
C PRO A 60 3.27 -12.22 7.88
N GLU A 61 2.41 -11.67 7.02
CA GLU A 61 0.99 -11.97 6.99
C GLU A 61 0.71 -13.15 6.05
N PRO A 62 0.16 -14.27 6.57
CA PRO A 62 -0.15 -15.42 5.73
C PRO A 62 -1.39 -15.15 4.87
N GLY A 63 -1.34 -15.56 3.61
CA GLY A 63 -2.49 -15.51 2.71
C GLY A 63 -2.15 -14.95 1.34
N PRO A 64 -3.10 -15.01 0.39
CA PRO A 64 -2.89 -14.44 -0.93
C PRO A 64 -2.93 -12.91 -0.88
N ILE A 65 -2.07 -12.27 -1.68
CA ILE A 65 -2.13 -10.84 -1.96
C ILE A 65 -2.94 -10.64 -3.24
N MET A 66 -3.94 -9.76 -3.18
CA MET A 66 -4.74 -9.36 -4.34
C MET A 66 -4.49 -7.89 -4.65
N VAL A 67 -4.17 -7.59 -5.92
CA VAL A 67 -3.99 -6.22 -6.41
C VAL A 67 -5.16 -5.87 -7.31
N VAL A 68 -5.87 -4.80 -6.99
CA VAL A 68 -7.02 -4.27 -7.75
C VAL A 68 -6.70 -2.83 -8.13
N GLY A 69 -6.85 -2.51 -9.41
CA GLY A 69 -6.62 -1.16 -9.98
C GLY A 69 -7.91 -0.52 -10.49
#